data_AF-A0A377ZME6-F1
#
_entry.id   AF-A0A377ZME6-F1
#
_cell.length_a   1.000
_cell.length_b   1.000
_cell.length_c   1.000
_cell.angle_alpha   90.00
_cell.angle_beta   90.00
_cell.angle_gamma   90.00
#
_symmetry.space_group_name_H-M   'P 1'
#
loop_
_entity.id
_entity.type
_entity.pdbx_description
1 polymer ?
#
loop_
_entity_poly.entity_id
_entity_poly.type
_entity_poly.pdbx_seq_one_letter_code
_entity_poly.pdbx_strand_id
1 'polypeptide(L)'
;MGRRSGFEGFIRATGRAVAAAERERKRAERHQFAEARRIEREIKRDNAQRLREQKEADKLAKAMYLEERQDEVSDLNAELNETISALSTLLEHTLEFDDSIDFSALKKHPKFEEFKTPKHLLPDPEPEIKVVHAPAAWKTIFPWVKNRYYRELQQAEESFNKSKEDHSIKLLSQKVELDALVADYQARRTAYLEEIKSQHDEVDQFEQDYLNCDPDSVLAYCEMVLTRSEYPENGFPQAFRLAYLPDSKELVVEYNLPDIAVVPRELEYRYVKTRDAIDAKARKIGEIKELYQNIIAAITLRTMHELFEADKASALTSVLFNGVIETIDPTSGHDTKVTLVSARAFKDDFMQIKLERVEKSACLRSLGAQVSGRPDELQAVKPIIEFNMVDKRFIEQGDALSALETRPNLMELSPSEFEVLVSNLFSQMGLDTKLTRGTKDGGVDAVAFDTRPILGGKVVIQAKRYKDTVGVSSVRDLYGTMMNEGANKGILVCTSQYGKDAYRFCEDKPIELIDGGGLLYLLKEHAGVSARINPIF
;
A
#
# COMPACT_ATOMS: atom_id res chain seq x y z
N MET A 1 -96.64 97.10 23.91
CA MET A 1 -95.74 97.15 22.75
C MET A 1 -94.40 96.53 23.13
N GLY A 2 -93.95 95.57 22.32
CA GLY A 2 -92.56 95.25 21.98
C GLY A 2 -91.50 95.13 23.07
N ARG A 3 -91.01 93.89 23.27
CA ARG A 3 -89.59 93.46 23.43
C ARG A 3 -89.45 92.27 24.41
N ARG A 4 -89.97 91.09 24.02
CA ARG A 4 -89.59 89.80 24.65
C ARG A 4 -89.07 88.75 23.65
N SER A 5 -88.86 89.12 22.39
CA SER A 5 -88.54 88.18 21.30
C SER A 5 -87.04 87.99 21.03
N GLY A 6 -86.15 88.86 21.50
CA GLY A 6 -84.71 88.77 21.19
C GLY A 6 -83.92 87.87 22.15
N PHE A 7 -84.31 87.86 23.43
CA PHE A 7 -83.57 87.14 24.48
C PHE A 7 -83.84 85.63 24.45
N GLU A 8 -85.09 85.20 24.23
CA GLU A 8 -85.42 83.77 24.08
C GLU A 8 -84.82 83.15 22.81
N GLY A 9 -84.72 83.91 21.73
CA GLY A 9 -84.06 83.49 20.49
C GLY A 9 -82.54 83.33 20.66
N PHE A 10 -81.89 84.27 21.36
CA PHE A 10 -80.47 84.21 21.71
C PHE A 10 -80.17 83.03 22.64
N ILE A 11 -80.96 82.82 23.71
CA ILE A 11 -80.81 81.68 24.65
C ILE A 11 -81.02 80.33 23.94
N ARG A 12 -81.98 80.21 23.02
CA ARG A 12 -82.16 78.99 22.19
C ARG A 12 -81.05 78.80 21.15
N ALA A 13 -80.42 79.87 20.65
CA ALA A 13 -79.32 79.78 19.71
C ALA A 13 -77.99 79.42 20.41
N THR A 14 -77.70 80.04 21.55
CA THR A 14 -76.54 79.71 22.40
C THR A 14 -76.68 78.32 23.02
N GLY A 15 -77.86 77.93 23.51
CA GLY A 15 -78.13 76.56 23.95
C GLY A 15 -77.97 75.51 22.85
N ARG A 16 -78.36 75.82 21.61
CA ARG A 16 -78.11 74.95 20.44
C ARG A 16 -76.65 74.90 20.02
N ALA A 17 -75.91 76.00 20.12
CA ALA A 17 -74.47 76.07 19.83
C ALA A 17 -73.63 75.33 20.90
N VAL A 18 -73.95 75.49 22.18
CA VAL A 18 -73.33 74.75 23.29
C VAL A 18 -73.64 73.25 23.16
N ALA A 19 -74.89 72.88 22.90
CA ALA A 19 -75.26 71.47 22.65
C ALA A 19 -74.64 70.91 21.34
N ALA A 20 -74.35 71.74 20.34
CA ALA A 20 -73.61 71.32 19.15
C ALA A 20 -72.13 71.11 19.44
N ALA A 21 -71.48 72.04 20.14
CA ALA A 21 -70.08 71.93 20.57
C ALA A 21 -69.85 70.75 21.53
N GLU A 22 -70.80 70.47 22.43
CA GLU A 22 -70.73 69.31 23.33
C GLU A 22 -70.91 67.98 22.57
N ARG A 23 -71.77 67.97 21.53
CA ARG A 23 -71.90 66.81 20.63
C ARG A 23 -70.65 66.60 19.77
N GLU A 24 -69.99 67.67 19.33
CA GLU A 24 -68.71 67.60 18.61
C GLU A 24 -67.57 67.11 19.51
N ARG A 25 -67.46 67.60 20.75
CA ARG A 25 -66.49 67.08 21.74
C ARG A 25 -66.72 65.60 22.03
N LYS A 26 -67.97 65.18 22.31
CA LYS A 26 -68.31 63.76 22.51
C LYS A 26 -68.06 62.91 21.27
N ARG A 27 -68.20 63.45 20.05
CA ARG A 27 -67.84 62.77 18.80
C ARG A 27 -66.34 62.65 18.63
N ALA A 28 -65.57 63.70 18.91
CA ALA A 28 -64.11 63.70 18.85
C ALA A 28 -63.49 62.74 19.89
N GLU A 29 -63.99 62.74 21.12
CA GLU A 29 -63.59 61.78 22.17
C GLU A 29 -63.92 60.34 21.78
N ARG A 30 -65.11 60.09 21.21
CA ARG A 30 -65.47 58.76 20.68
C ARG A 30 -64.57 58.35 19.50
N HIS A 31 -64.20 59.29 18.63
CA HIS A 31 -63.29 59.03 17.51
C HIS A 31 -61.90 58.70 18.02
N GLN A 32 -61.33 59.50 18.92
CA GLN A 32 -60.03 59.25 19.54
C GLN A 32 -60.01 57.92 20.31
N PHE A 33 -61.07 57.60 21.06
CA PHE A 33 -61.19 56.32 21.76
C PHE A 33 -61.33 55.14 20.80
N ALA A 34 -62.07 55.30 19.69
CA ALA A 34 -62.19 54.28 18.66
C ALA A 34 -60.86 54.06 17.90
N GLU A 35 -60.10 55.13 17.65
CA GLU A 35 -58.79 55.12 17.01
C GLU A 35 -57.73 54.49 17.92
N ALA A 36 -57.68 54.87 19.20
CA ALA A 36 -56.84 54.24 20.21
C ALA A 36 -57.11 52.73 20.33
N ARG A 37 -58.39 52.32 20.33
CA ARG A 37 -58.77 50.89 20.31
C ARG A 37 -58.40 50.17 19.02
N ARG A 38 -58.37 50.86 17.88
CA ARG A 38 -57.90 50.29 16.60
C ARG A 38 -56.40 50.03 16.66
N ILE A 39 -55.62 51.01 17.07
CA ILE A 39 -54.16 50.90 17.24
C ILE A 39 -53.82 49.79 18.25
N GLU A 40 -54.52 49.74 19.39
CA GLU A 40 -54.31 48.67 20.39
C GLU A 40 -54.59 47.27 19.83
N ARG A 41 -55.62 47.13 18.98
CA ARG A 41 -55.95 45.86 18.31
C ARG A 41 -54.92 45.49 17.25
N GLU A 42 -54.38 46.46 16.52
CA GLU A 42 -53.31 46.26 15.54
C GLU A 42 -52.03 45.79 16.23
N ILE A 43 -51.58 46.48 17.28
CA ILE A 43 -50.42 46.07 18.09
C ILE A 43 -50.60 44.66 18.66
N LYS A 44 -51.80 44.33 19.18
CA LYS A 44 -52.10 42.98 19.68
C LYS A 44 -52.05 41.92 18.58
N ARG A 45 -52.51 42.23 17.37
CA ARG A 45 -52.45 41.32 16.21
C ARG A 45 -51.00 41.12 15.76
N ASP A 46 -50.23 42.19 15.63
CA ASP A 46 -48.82 42.15 15.22
C ASP A 46 -47.97 41.37 16.23
N ASN A 47 -48.16 41.60 17.53
CA ASN A 47 -47.46 40.83 18.58
C ASN A 47 -47.85 39.35 18.55
N ALA A 48 -49.13 39.03 18.31
CA ALA A 48 -49.58 37.65 18.19
C ALA A 48 -49.02 36.97 16.93
N GLN A 49 -48.89 37.71 15.82
CA GLN A 49 -48.28 37.23 14.59
C GLN A 49 -46.78 36.95 14.79
N ARG A 50 -46.03 37.92 15.33
CA ARG A 50 -44.59 37.74 15.64
C ARG A 50 -44.32 36.54 16.54
N LEU A 51 -45.17 36.32 17.55
CA LEU A 51 -45.04 35.16 18.44
C LEU A 51 -45.30 33.83 17.72
N ARG A 52 -46.22 33.81 16.73
CA ARG A 52 -46.46 32.62 15.90
C ARG A 52 -45.26 32.35 14.99
N GLU A 53 -44.78 33.38 14.30
CA GLU A 53 -43.60 33.31 13.44
C GLU A 53 -42.36 32.83 14.22
N GLN A 54 -42.13 33.36 15.42
CA GLN A 54 -41.06 32.89 16.31
C GLN A 54 -41.21 31.42 16.70
N LYS A 55 -42.42 30.98 17.09
CA LYS A 55 -42.66 29.56 17.43
C LYS A 55 -42.48 28.63 16.24
N GLU A 56 -42.87 29.07 15.04
CA GLU A 56 -42.65 28.32 13.80
C GLU A 56 -41.16 28.25 13.48
N ALA A 57 -40.44 29.37 13.59
CA ALA A 57 -38.99 29.42 13.42
C ALA A 57 -38.24 28.53 14.42
N ASP A 58 -38.60 28.58 15.71
CA ASP A 58 -38.01 27.72 16.75
C ASP A 58 -38.28 26.23 16.50
N LYS A 59 -39.48 25.90 16.00
CA LYS A 59 -39.84 24.53 15.63
C LYS A 59 -39.03 24.05 14.43
N LEU A 60 -38.88 24.90 13.41
CA LEU A 60 -38.06 24.61 12.24
C LEU A 60 -36.59 24.43 12.63
N ALA A 61 -36.02 25.33 13.43
CA ALA A 61 -34.64 25.23 13.90
C ALA A 61 -34.39 23.93 14.69
N LYS A 62 -35.31 23.52 15.56
CA LYS A 62 -35.22 22.24 16.29
C LYS A 62 -35.33 21.03 15.36
N ALA A 63 -36.15 21.11 14.31
CA ALA A 63 -36.27 20.04 13.32
C ALA A 63 -34.98 19.90 12.49
N MET A 64 -34.44 21.02 12.00
CA MET A 64 -33.17 21.06 11.27
C MET A 64 -32.00 20.53 12.11
N TYR A 65 -31.93 20.94 13.39
CA TYR A 65 -30.89 20.43 14.29
C TYR A 65 -31.00 18.91 14.51
N LEU A 66 -32.22 18.39 14.64
CA LEU A 66 -32.42 16.95 14.79
C LEU A 66 -32.04 16.19 13.51
N GLU A 67 -32.37 16.75 12.34
CA GLU A 67 -32.01 16.20 11.03
C GLU A 67 -30.49 16.17 10.86
N GLU A 68 -29.79 17.27 11.15
CA GLU A 68 -28.33 17.36 11.15
C GLU A 68 -27.68 16.29 12.05
N ARG A 69 -28.20 16.08 13.26
CA ARG A 69 -27.72 15.02 14.17
C ARG A 69 -28.01 13.61 13.64
N GLN A 70 -29.08 13.42 12.88
CA GLN A 70 -29.38 12.14 12.26
C GLN A 70 -28.48 11.87 11.06
N ASP A 71 -28.17 12.90 10.28
CA ASP A 71 -27.24 12.84 9.17
C ASP A 71 -25.82 12.52 9.66
N GLU A 72 -25.34 13.18 10.72
CA GLU A 72 -24.05 12.88 11.35
C GLU A 72 -23.95 11.41 11.80
N VAL A 73 -25.02 10.85 12.39
CA VAL A 73 -25.07 9.43 12.76
C VAL A 73 -25.11 8.52 11.54
N SER A 74 -25.77 8.93 10.46
CA SER A 74 -25.82 8.18 9.22
C SER A 74 -24.42 8.09 8.60
N ASP A 75 -23.70 9.21 8.54
CA ASP A 75 -22.35 9.29 7.99
C ASP A 75 -21.37 8.41 8.79
N LEU A 76 -21.38 8.51 10.13
CA LEU A 76 -20.53 7.68 10.99
C LEU A 76 -20.81 6.17 10.82
N ASN A 77 -22.08 5.79 10.66
CA ASN A 77 -22.44 4.40 10.42
C ASN A 77 -22.08 3.95 9.00
N ALA A 78 -22.13 4.83 8.01
CA ALA A 78 -21.71 4.53 6.65
C ALA A 78 -20.20 4.24 6.60
N GLU A 79 -19.38 5.09 7.19
CA GLU A 79 -17.92 4.91 7.30
C GLU A 79 -17.55 3.63 8.06
N LEU A 80 -18.25 3.35 9.16
CA LEU A 80 -18.07 2.10 9.93
C LEU A 80 -18.40 0.87 9.09
N ASN A 81 -19.50 0.90 8.33
CA ASN A 81 -19.90 -0.21 7.47
C ASN A 81 -18.94 -0.41 6.29
N GLU A 82 -18.45 0.67 5.69
CA GLU A 82 -17.43 0.62 4.63
C GLU A 82 -16.15 -0.05 5.15
N THR A 83 -15.69 0.37 6.34
CA THR A 83 -14.51 -0.23 7.00
C THR A 83 -14.71 -1.73 7.26
N ILE A 84 -15.84 -2.13 7.86
CA ILE A 84 -16.12 -3.54 8.13
C ILE A 84 -16.25 -4.35 6.84
N SER A 85 -16.87 -3.77 5.81
CA SER A 85 -16.98 -4.41 4.49
C SER A 85 -15.59 -4.67 3.92
N ALA A 86 -14.74 -3.65 3.84
CA ALA A 86 -13.38 -3.74 3.32
C ALA A 86 -12.55 -4.82 4.06
N LEU A 87 -12.65 -4.89 5.39
CA LEU A 87 -11.98 -5.93 6.19
C LEU A 87 -12.52 -7.34 5.91
N SER A 88 -13.83 -7.47 5.67
CA SER A 88 -14.47 -8.77 5.45
C SER A 88 -14.24 -9.33 4.04
N THR A 89 -14.01 -8.45 3.05
CA THR A 89 -13.83 -8.78 1.63
C THR A 89 -12.37 -8.71 1.17
N LEU A 90 -11.41 -8.70 2.11
CA LEU A 90 -9.98 -8.56 1.79
C LEU A 90 -9.49 -9.58 0.76
N LEU A 91 -9.94 -10.83 0.87
CA LEU A 91 -9.58 -11.91 -0.06
C LEU A 91 -10.36 -11.78 -1.36
N GLU A 92 -11.68 -11.58 -1.25
CA GLU A 92 -12.61 -11.53 -2.38
C GLU A 92 -12.25 -10.44 -3.39
N HIS A 93 -11.73 -9.30 -2.93
CA HIS A 93 -11.29 -8.21 -3.81
C HIS A 93 -10.21 -8.66 -4.79
N THR A 94 -9.21 -9.43 -4.36
CA THR A 94 -8.10 -9.84 -5.24
C THR A 94 -8.56 -10.83 -6.31
N LEU A 95 -9.56 -11.66 -6.01
CA LEU A 95 -10.02 -12.72 -6.92
C LEU A 95 -10.70 -12.17 -8.20
N GLU A 96 -11.00 -10.87 -8.26
CA GLU A 96 -11.60 -10.22 -9.43
C GLU A 96 -10.57 -9.60 -10.38
N PHE A 97 -9.30 -9.47 -9.96
CA PHE A 97 -8.25 -8.80 -10.71
C PHE A 97 -7.13 -9.78 -11.08
N ASP A 98 -6.50 -9.56 -12.24
CA ASP A 98 -5.28 -10.28 -12.62
C ASP A 98 -4.09 -9.59 -11.95
N ASP A 99 -3.50 -10.25 -10.95
CA ASP A 99 -2.37 -9.74 -10.17
C ASP A 99 -1.03 -9.78 -10.95
N SER A 100 -1.04 -10.27 -12.19
CA SER A 100 0.16 -10.35 -13.00
C SER A 100 0.63 -8.99 -13.52
N ILE A 101 1.94 -8.80 -13.51
CA ILE A 101 2.56 -7.58 -14.00
C ILE A 101 2.63 -7.63 -15.53
N ASP A 102 2.15 -6.56 -16.18
CA ASP A 102 2.45 -6.26 -17.58
C ASP A 102 3.76 -5.48 -17.67
N PHE A 103 4.80 -6.12 -18.21
CA PHE A 103 6.12 -5.50 -18.41
C PHE A 103 6.04 -4.29 -19.36
N SER A 104 5.10 -4.29 -20.31
CA SER A 104 4.91 -3.14 -21.22
C SER A 104 4.45 -1.89 -20.47
N ALA A 105 3.65 -2.05 -19.41
CA ALA A 105 3.20 -0.96 -18.56
C ALA A 105 4.33 -0.35 -17.70
N LEU A 106 5.47 -1.03 -17.56
CA LEU A 106 6.66 -0.50 -16.89
C LEU A 106 7.50 0.42 -17.79
N LYS A 107 7.26 0.39 -19.11
CA LYS A 107 8.01 1.21 -20.08
C LYS A 107 7.53 2.66 -20.06
N LYS A 108 8.46 3.60 -19.94
CA LYS A 108 8.13 5.05 -19.99
C LYS A 108 7.59 5.42 -21.37
N HIS A 109 6.47 6.16 -21.40
CA HIS A 109 5.96 6.74 -22.64
C HIS A 109 6.66 8.07 -22.94
N PRO A 110 7.31 8.20 -24.11
CA PRO A 110 8.05 9.41 -24.44
C PRO A 110 7.10 10.60 -24.63
N LYS A 111 7.29 11.65 -23.83
CA LYS A 111 6.61 12.95 -23.98
C LYS A 111 7.68 14.03 -24.00
N PHE A 112 8.13 14.39 -25.19
CA PHE A 112 9.10 15.46 -25.39
C PHE A 112 8.42 16.64 -26.09
N GLU A 113 8.60 17.85 -25.58
CA GLU A 113 8.00 19.06 -26.14
C GLU A 113 8.51 19.33 -27.56
N GLU A 114 7.63 19.74 -28.48
CA GLU A 114 8.02 20.11 -29.83
C GLU A 114 8.78 21.45 -29.85
N PHE A 115 9.80 21.54 -30.69
CA PHE A 115 10.56 22.77 -30.89
C PHE A 115 9.67 23.89 -31.45
N LYS A 116 9.69 25.06 -30.79
CA LYS A 116 8.99 26.27 -31.24
C LYS A 116 10.00 27.36 -31.54
N THR A 117 10.03 27.83 -32.79
CA THR A 117 10.91 28.92 -33.21
C THR A 117 10.57 30.21 -32.45
N PRO A 118 11.54 30.84 -31.75
CA PRO A 118 11.33 32.13 -31.11
C PRO A 118 10.96 33.23 -32.11
N LYS A 119 9.98 34.08 -31.75
CA LYS A 119 9.46 35.12 -32.66
C LYS A 119 10.51 36.07 -33.23
N HIS A 120 11.57 36.37 -32.46
CA HIS A 120 12.63 37.30 -32.87
C HIS A 120 13.64 36.70 -33.88
N LEU A 121 13.59 35.38 -34.10
CA LEU A 121 14.40 34.65 -35.08
C LEU A 121 13.65 34.35 -36.37
N LEU A 122 12.41 34.85 -36.50
CA LEU A 122 11.69 34.83 -37.76
C LEU A 122 12.34 35.83 -38.74
N PRO A 123 12.41 35.50 -40.04
CA PRO A 123 13.04 36.37 -41.03
C PRO A 123 12.26 37.69 -41.16
N ASP A 124 12.98 38.81 -41.07
CA ASP A 124 12.44 40.14 -41.32
C ASP A 124 12.15 40.34 -42.83
N PRO A 125 11.23 41.25 -43.20
CA PRO A 125 11.03 41.63 -44.60
C PRO A 125 12.28 42.29 -45.20
N GLU A 126 12.49 42.13 -46.50
CA GLU A 126 13.60 42.74 -47.22
C GLU A 126 13.51 44.28 -47.18
N PRO A 127 14.64 45.00 -47.09
CA PRO A 127 14.63 46.46 -47.15
C PRO A 127 14.18 46.94 -48.52
N GLU A 128 13.39 48.01 -48.56
CA GLU A 128 12.90 48.62 -49.80
C GLU A 128 13.71 49.90 -50.15
N ILE A 129 13.96 50.14 -51.43
CA ILE A 129 14.64 51.36 -51.87
C ILE A 129 13.72 52.57 -51.75
N LYS A 130 14.20 53.64 -51.12
CA LYS A 130 13.44 54.88 -51.01
C LYS A 130 13.31 55.53 -52.40
N VAL A 131 12.09 55.62 -52.90
CA VAL A 131 11.80 56.25 -54.19
C VAL A 131 12.08 57.75 -54.13
N VAL A 132 13.08 58.22 -54.91
CA VAL A 132 13.38 59.64 -55.06
C VAL A 132 12.76 60.14 -56.36
N HIS A 133 11.84 61.11 -56.27
CA HIS A 133 11.14 61.64 -57.44
C HIS A 133 12.00 62.65 -58.22
N ALA A 134 12.06 62.50 -59.55
CA ALA A 134 12.77 63.41 -60.42
C ALA A 134 12.17 64.84 -60.38
N PRO A 135 12.99 65.91 -60.33
CA PRO A 135 12.50 67.27 -60.44
C PRO A 135 11.88 67.52 -61.82
N ALA A 136 10.84 68.34 -61.89
CA ALA A 136 10.25 68.78 -63.16
C ALA A 136 11.32 69.40 -64.08
N ALA A 137 11.26 69.10 -65.39
CA ALA A 137 12.31 69.39 -66.38
C ALA A 137 12.76 70.87 -66.51
N TRP A 138 11.96 71.83 -66.03
CA TRP A 138 12.35 73.25 -65.98
C TRP A 138 13.24 73.57 -64.77
N LYS A 139 13.14 72.83 -63.67
CA LYS A 139 13.96 73.01 -62.46
C LYS A 139 15.37 72.44 -62.61
N THR A 140 15.61 71.56 -63.59
CA THR A 140 16.92 70.95 -63.89
C THR A 140 17.89 71.86 -64.67
N ILE A 141 17.42 73.05 -65.11
CA ILE A 141 18.25 74.09 -65.73
C ILE A 141 19.20 74.72 -64.69
N PHE A 142 18.83 74.66 -63.40
CA PHE A 142 19.65 75.15 -62.30
C PHE A 142 20.62 74.07 -61.79
N PRO A 143 21.95 74.26 -61.90
CA PRO A 143 22.94 73.24 -61.55
C PRO A 143 22.83 72.73 -60.11
N TRP A 144 22.42 73.57 -59.15
CA TRP A 144 22.29 73.18 -57.74
C TRP A 144 21.10 72.25 -57.47
N VAL A 145 19.97 72.39 -58.18
CA VAL A 145 18.80 71.51 -58.04
C VAL A 145 19.09 70.13 -58.62
N LYS A 146 19.76 70.12 -59.78
CA LYS A 146 20.27 68.90 -60.42
C LYS A 146 21.25 68.19 -59.49
N ASN A 147 22.23 68.91 -58.92
CA ASN A 147 23.19 68.35 -57.96
C ASN A 147 22.54 67.87 -56.66
N ARG A 148 21.49 68.54 -56.16
CA ARG A 148 20.74 68.09 -54.98
C ARG A 148 19.97 66.80 -55.24
N TYR A 149 19.29 66.69 -56.37
CA TYR A 149 18.61 65.45 -56.77
C TYR A 149 19.57 64.28 -56.93
N TYR A 150 20.72 64.48 -57.61
CA TYR A 150 21.74 63.43 -57.72
C TYR A 150 22.31 63.05 -56.35
N ARG A 151 22.51 64.01 -55.43
CA ARG A 151 22.90 63.71 -54.04
C ARG A 151 21.83 62.93 -53.28
N GLU A 152 20.55 63.30 -53.39
CA GLU A 152 19.45 62.60 -52.72
C GLU A 152 19.26 61.18 -53.29
N LEU A 153 19.45 61.00 -54.60
CA LEU A 153 19.42 59.68 -55.26
C LEU A 153 20.62 58.82 -54.83
N GLN A 154 21.83 59.40 -54.81
CA GLN A 154 23.03 58.74 -54.31
C GLN A 154 22.90 58.37 -52.83
N GLN A 155 22.35 59.25 -51.98
CA GLN A 155 22.08 58.96 -50.57
C GLN A 155 21.02 57.87 -50.39
N ALA A 156 19.98 57.84 -51.23
CA ALA A 156 18.98 56.78 -51.20
C ALA A 156 19.57 55.42 -51.59
N GLU A 157 20.45 55.39 -52.60
CA GLU A 157 21.17 54.20 -53.02
C GLU A 157 22.19 53.73 -51.96
N GLU A 158 22.99 54.64 -51.39
CA GLU A 158 23.94 54.33 -50.30
C GLU A 158 23.22 53.82 -49.04
N SER A 159 22.12 54.46 -48.64
CA SER A 159 21.33 54.03 -47.48
C SER A 159 20.60 52.70 -47.71
N PHE A 160 20.13 52.44 -48.93
CA PHE A 160 19.57 51.14 -49.32
C PHE A 160 20.64 50.05 -49.29
N ASN A 161 21.81 50.29 -49.90
CA ASN A 161 22.92 49.33 -49.91
C ASN A 161 23.38 49.00 -48.49
N LYS A 162 23.50 50.02 -47.62
CA LYS A 162 23.80 49.84 -46.20
C LYS A 162 22.71 49.03 -45.49
N SER A 163 21.43 49.36 -45.72
CA SER A 163 20.32 48.62 -45.10
C SER A 163 20.25 47.17 -45.56
N LYS A 164 20.59 46.90 -46.83
CA LYS A 164 20.70 45.55 -47.40
C LYS A 164 21.84 44.75 -46.78
N GLU A 165 23.00 45.39 -46.61
CA GLU A 165 24.15 44.80 -45.90
C GLU A 165 23.81 44.50 -44.44
N ASP A 166 23.28 45.48 -43.70
CA ASP A 166 22.83 45.30 -42.31
C ASP A 166 21.76 44.20 -42.17
N HIS A 167 20.79 44.16 -43.09
CA HIS A 167 19.77 43.12 -43.15
C HIS A 167 20.39 41.74 -43.41
N SER A 168 21.32 41.63 -44.36
CA SER A 168 22.02 40.37 -44.65
C SER A 168 22.81 39.86 -43.44
N ILE A 169 23.50 40.76 -42.73
CA ILE A 169 24.26 40.45 -41.50
C ILE A 169 23.30 39.98 -40.41
N LYS A 170 22.14 40.63 -40.26
CA LYS A 170 21.11 40.25 -39.30
C LYS A 170 20.49 38.89 -39.60
N LEU A 171 20.18 38.60 -40.87
CA LEU A 171 19.67 37.29 -41.29
C LEU A 171 20.71 36.19 -41.01
N LEU A 172 22.00 36.46 -41.28
CA LEU A 172 23.09 35.56 -40.95
C LEU A 172 23.18 35.31 -39.43
N SER A 173 23.10 36.34 -38.59
CA SER A 173 23.14 36.17 -37.13
C SER A 173 21.92 35.42 -36.60
N GLN A 174 20.71 35.73 -37.10
CA GLN A 174 19.48 35.01 -36.75
C GLN A 174 19.57 33.54 -37.13
N LYS A 175 20.12 33.24 -38.31
CA LYS A 175 20.31 31.86 -38.78
C LYS A 175 21.28 31.10 -37.88
N VAL A 176 22.43 31.68 -37.54
CA VAL A 176 23.41 31.05 -36.64
C VAL A 176 22.80 30.76 -35.27
N GLU A 177 22.02 31.69 -34.71
CA GLU A 177 21.33 31.49 -33.44
C GLU A 177 20.24 30.42 -33.52
N LEU A 178 19.44 30.42 -34.59
CA LEU A 178 18.42 29.41 -34.82
C LEU A 178 19.04 28.02 -34.98
N ASP A 179 20.11 27.90 -35.78
CA ASP A 179 20.83 26.65 -35.99
C ASP A 179 21.42 26.13 -34.66
N ALA A 180 21.92 27.02 -33.80
CA ALA A 180 22.40 26.66 -32.46
C ALA A 180 21.27 26.16 -31.54
N LEU A 181 20.10 26.82 -31.54
CA LEU A 181 18.93 26.39 -30.76
C LEU A 181 18.36 25.06 -31.25
N VAL A 182 18.32 24.85 -32.57
CA VAL A 182 17.89 23.59 -33.18
C VAL A 182 18.88 22.48 -32.82
N ALA A 183 20.19 22.75 -32.86
CA ALA A 183 21.22 21.79 -32.47
C ALA A 183 21.11 21.40 -30.98
N ASP A 184 20.92 22.37 -30.07
CA ASP A 184 20.68 22.10 -28.64
C ASP A 184 19.42 21.26 -28.43
N TYR A 185 18.31 21.62 -29.09
CA TYR A 185 17.07 20.86 -29.03
C TYR A 185 17.26 19.42 -29.52
N GLN A 186 17.95 19.23 -30.65
CA GLN A 186 18.24 17.90 -31.19
C GLN A 186 19.13 17.09 -30.23
N ALA A 187 20.13 17.71 -29.61
CA ALA A 187 20.99 17.05 -28.62
C ALA A 187 20.17 16.60 -27.40
N ARG A 188 19.35 17.49 -26.81
CA ARG A 188 18.47 17.15 -25.69
C ARG A 188 17.45 16.08 -26.04
N ARG A 189 16.83 16.17 -27.22
CA ARG A 189 15.88 15.18 -27.71
C ARG A 189 16.54 13.81 -27.90
N THR A 190 17.75 13.77 -28.46
CA THR A 190 18.49 12.52 -28.68
C THR A 190 18.89 11.89 -27.35
N ALA A 191 19.41 12.68 -26.40
CA ALA A 191 19.74 12.21 -25.07
C ALA A 191 18.51 11.65 -24.33
N TYR A 192 17.36 12.35 -24.41
CA TYR A 192 16.11 11.88 -23.84
C TYR A 192 15.62 10.56 -24.46
N LEU A 193 15.68 10.43 -25.78
CA LEU A 193 15.28 9.20 -26.47
C LEU A 193 16.21 8.03 -26.13
N GLU A 194 17.51 8.28 -25.97
CA GLU A 194 18.46 7.24 -25.54
C GLU A 194 18.21 6.80 -24.09
N GLU A 195 17.87 7.73 -23.18
CA GLU A 195 17.47 7.39 -21.81
C GLU A 195 16.20 6.52 -21.78
N ILE A 196 15.18 6.88 -22.56
CA ILE A 196 13.94 6.10 -22.68
C ILE A 196 14.24 4.71 -23.25
N LYS A 197 15.08 4.64 -24.29
CA LYS A 197 15.49 3.37 -24.89
C LYS A 197 16.26 2.50 -23.88
N SER A 198 17.23 3.05 -23.16
CA SER A 198 17.97 2.33 -22.11
C SER A 198 17.01 1.75 -21.05
N GLN A 199 16.00 2.53 -20.63
CA GLN A 199 15.01 2.05 -19.68
C GLN A 199 14.11 0.96 -20.27
N HIS A 200 13.76 1.04 -21.55
CA HIS A 200 13.00 -0.02 -22.23
C HIS A 200 13.83 -1.31 -22.32
N ASP A 201 15.11 -1.18 -22.68
CA ASP A 201 16.06 -2.30 -22.76
C ASP A 201 16.25 -2.96 -21.39
N GLU A 202 16.31 -2.19 -20.29
CA GLU A 202 16.35 -2.70 -18.92
C GLU A 202 15.08 -3.51 -18.54
N VAL A 203 13.90 -3.01 -18.91
CA VAL A 203 12.63 -3.72 -18.67
C VAL A 203 12.57 -5.02 -19.48
N ASP A 204 13.01 -4.99 -20.75
CA ASP A 204 13.05 -6.17 -21.61
C ASP A 204 14.03 -7.22 -21.09
N GLN A 205 15.18 -6.79 -20.56
CA GLN A 205 16.15 -7.68 -19.93
C GLN A 205 15.57 -8.32 -18.65
N PHE A 206 14.93 -7.51 -17.80
CA PHE A 206 14.27 -8.01 -16.59
C PHE A 206 13.18 -9.04 -16.90
N GLU A 207 12.35 -8.79 -17.92
CA GLU A 207 11.34 -9.76 -18.38
C GLU A 207 11.98 -11.08 -18.81
N GLN A 208 13.06 -11.03 -19.59
CA GLN A 208 13.78 -12.23 -20.02
C GLN A 208 14.38 -13.00 -18.84
N ASP A 209 15.01 -12.30 -17.90
CA ASP A 209 15.63 -12.92 -16.72
C ASP A 209 14.57 -13.57 -15.81
N TYR A 210 13.42 -12.91 -15.64
CA TYR A 210 12.28 -13.48 -14.94
C TYR A 210 11.73 -14.74 -15.62
N LEU A 211 11.53 -14.72 -16.95
CA LEU A 211 11.06 -15.88 -17.71
C LEU A 211 12.07 -17.04 -17.68
N ASN A 212 13.36 -16.74 -17.54
CA ASN A 212 14.43 -17.73 -17.35
C ASN A 212 14.54 -18.22 -15.88
N CYS A 213 13.65 -17.77 -14.99
CA CYS A 213 13.65 -18.10 -13.56
C CYS A 213 14.93 -17.67 -12.83
N ASP A 214 15.55 -16.56 -13.23
CA ASP A 214 16.68 -15.99 -12.49
C ASP A 214 16.25 -15.64 -11.05
N PRO A 215 17.01 -16.03 -10.01
CA PRO A 215 16.58 -15.87 -8.62
C PRO A 215 16.29 -14.43 -8.20
N ASP A 216 17.13 -13.47 -8.63
CA ASP A 216 16.96 -12.07 -8.23
C ASP A 216 15.78 -11.45 -8.98
N SER A 217 15.58 -11.79 -10.25
CA SER A 217 14.43 -11.34 -11.03
C SER A 217 13.10 -11.93 -10.54
N VAL A 218 13.08 -13.19 -10.10
CA VAL A 218 11.90 -13.81 -9.48
C VAL A 218 11.54 -13.10 -8.17
N LEU A 219 12.53 -12.80 -7.31
CA LEU A 219 12.31 -12.05 -6.07
C LEU A 219 11.74 -10.66 -6.35
N ALA A 220 12.36 -9.91 -7.26
CA ALA A 220 11.91 -8.58 -7.63
C ALA A 220 10.51 -8.59 -8.25
N TYR A 221 10.19 -9.59 -9.08
CA TYR A 221 8.84 -9.76 -9.62
C TYR A 221 7.81 -9.99 -8.51
N CYS A 222 8.08 -10.92 -7.58
CA CYS A 222 7.19 -11.21 -6.46
C CYS A 222 7.03 -10.01 -5.52
N GLU A 223 8.11 -9.24 -5.30
CA GLU A 223 8.07 -8.00 -4.53
C GLU A 223 7.15 -6.96 -5.19
N MET A 224 7.25 -6.79 -6.51
CA MET A 224 6.38 -5.89 -7.26
C MET A 224 4.90 -6.31 -7.21
N VAL A 225 4.61 -7.61 -7.24
CA VAL A 225 3.23 -8.15 -7.09
C VAL A 225 2.67 -7.77 -5.73
N LEU A 226 3.38 -8.10 -4.64
CA LEU A 226 2.90 -7.82 -3.27
C LEU A 226 2.87 -6.33 -2.90
N THR A 227 3.71 -5.52 -3.54
CA THR A 227 3.69 -4.05 -3.37
C THR A 227 2.47 -3.42 -4.02
N ARG A 228 1.89 -4.06 -5.06
CA ARG A 228 0.68 -3.59 -5.73
C ARG A 228 -0.61 -4.00 -5.03
N SER A 229 -0.56 -4.97 -4.11
CA SER A 229 -1.73 -5.44 -3.39
C SER A 229 -2.40 -4.30 -2.61
N GLU A 230 -3.70 -4.08 -2.81
CA GLU A 230 -4.42 -3.00 -2.13
C GLU A 230 -4.96 -3.46 -0.76
N TYR A 231 -4.65 -2.72 0.30
CA TYR A 231 -5.16 -2.92 1.66
C TYR A 231 -5.82 -1.63 2.18
N PRO A 232 -6.73 -1.71 3.17
CA PRO A 232 -7.28 -0.53 3.82
C PRO A 232 -6.16 0.37 4.38
N GLU A 233 -6.27 1.68 4.16
CA GLU A 233 -5.19 2.65 4.45
C GLU A 233 -4.77 2.67 5.93
N ASN A 234 -5.68 2.34 6.85
CA ASN A 234 -5.46 2.46 8.29
C ASN A 234 -5.09 1.12 8.94
N GLY A 235 -3.86 1.04 9.44
CA GLY A 235 -3.40 -0.02 10.34
C GLY A 235 -2.89 -1.30 9.67
N PHE A 236 -2.75 -1.32 8.34
CA PHE A 236 -2.10 -2.39 7.59
C PHE A 236 -0.64 -1.99 7.29
N PRO A 237 0.36 -2.73 7.83
CA PRO A 237 1.77 -2.34 7.66
C PRO A 237 2.28 -2.44 6.22
N GLN A 238 1.75 -3.41 5.45
CA GLN A 238 2.22 -3.78 4.11
C GLN A 238 3.75 -3.92 4.00
N ALA A 239 4.38 -4.39 5.07
CA ALA A 239 5.81 -4.63 5.14
C ALA A 239 6.05 -6.14 5.09
N PHE A 240 6.95 -6.57 4.21
CA PHE A 240 7.27 -7.98 4.04
C PHE A 240 8.72 -8.18 3.63
N ARG A 241 9.22 -9.41 3.84
CA ARG A 241 10.53 -9.87 3.40
C ARG A 241 10.36 -11.13 2.56
N LEU A 242 11.14 -11.23 1.50
CA LEU A 242 11.10 -12.34 0.56
C LEU A 242 12.46 -13.04 0.49
N ALA A 243 12.43 -14.36 0.45
CA ALA A 243 13.60 -15.19 0.17
C ALA A 243 13.21 -16.30 -0.80
N TYR A 244 14.05 -16.58 -1.80
CA TYR A 244 13.75 -17.55 -2.85
C TYR A 244 14.80 -18.64 -2.90
N LEU A 245 14.33 -19.88 -2.88
CA LEU A 245 15.12 -21.10 -2.95
C LEU A 245 15.02 -21.65 -4.40
N PRO A 246 16.01 -21.39 -5.27
CA PRO A 246 15.89 -21.71 -6.69
C PRO A 246 15.84 -23.23 -6.97
N ASP A 247 16.52 -24.04 -6.15
CA ASP A 247 16.57 -25.50 -6.34
C ASP A 247 15.19 -26.15 -6.14
N SER A 248 14.43 -25.66 -5.15
CA SER A 248 13.09 -26.15 -4.83
C SER A 248 11.97 -25.31 -5.43
N LYS A 249 12.30 -24.18 -6.09
CA LYS A 249 11.33 -23.18 -6.55
C LYS A 249 10.38 -22.75 -5.44
N GLU A 250 10.91 -22.60 -4.22
CA GLU A 250 10.13 -22.21 -3.04
C GLU A 250 10.37 -20.75 -2.71
N LEU A 251 9.29 -19.98 -2.60
CA LEU A 251 9.33 -18.60 -2.12
C LEU A 251 8.89 -18.56 -0.65
N VAL A 252 9.74 -17.97 0.18
CA VAL A 252 9.47 -17.74 1.60
C VAL A 252 9.11 -16.27 1.79
N VAL A 253 7.93 -16.05 2.38
CA VAL A 253 7.35 -14.73 2.64
C VAL A 253 7.24 -14.56 4.14
N GLU A 254 7.93 -13.58 4.72
CA GLU A 254 7.62 -13.08 6.06
C GLU A 254 6.83 -11.79 5.91
N TYR A 255 5.60 -11.77 6.39
CA TYR A 255 4.68 -10.65 6.20
C TYR A 255 4.26 -10.06 7.56
N ASN A 256 4.39 -8.74 7.71
CA ASN A 256 3.95 -8.03 8.92
C ASN A 256 2.43 -7.85 8.90
N LEU A 257 1.76 -8.59 9.77
CA LEU A 257 0.31 -8.57 9.94
C LEU A 257 -0.16 -7.31 10.69
N PRO A 258 -1.40 -6.84 10.45
CA PRO A 258 -2.01 -5.79 11.24
C PRO A 258 -2.25 -6.23 12.69
N ASP A 259 -2.21 -5.27 13.61
CA ASP A 259 -2.65 -5.46 15.01
C ASP A 259 -4.19 -5.58 15.09
N ILE A 260 -4.71 -6.20 16.16
CA ILE A 260 -6.15 -6.31 16.40
C ILE A 260 -6.90 -4.96 16.43
N ALA A 261 -6.18 -3.86 16.67
CA ALA A 261 -6.70 -2.50 16.61
C ALA A 261 -7.31 -2.12 15.25
N VAL A 262 -7.01 -2.83 14.16
CA VAL A 262 -7.68 -2.59 12.86
C VAL A 262 -9.16 -2.91 12.87
N VAL A 263 -9.64 -3.73 13.82
CA VAL A 263 -11.07 -4.05 13.95
C VAL A 263 -11.76 -2.98 14.80
N PRO A 264 -12.73 -2.23 14.24
CA PRO A 264 -13.47 -1.22 14.99
C PRO A 264 -14.18 -1.80 16.21
N ARG A 265 -14.04 -1.11 17.36
CA ARG A 265 -14.68 -1.51 18.62
C ARG A 265 -16.16 -1.17 18.64
N GLU A 266 -16.57 -0.26 17.77
CA GLU A 266 -17.92 0.24 17.59
C GLU A 266 -18.70 -0.71 16.66
N LEU A 267 -19.95 -0.98 17.05
CA LEU A 267 -20.90 -1.76 16.26
C LEU A 267 -21.85 -0.85 15.49
N GLU A 268 -22.30 0.24 16.12
CA GLU A 268 -23.24 1.22 15.57
C GLU A 268 -23.21 2.52 16.38
N TYR A 269 -23.46 3.64 15.73
CA TYR A 269 -23.68 4.94 16.35
C TYR A 269 -25.16 5.27 16.44
N ARG A 270 -25.59 5.91 17.53
CA ARG A 270 -26.99 6.31 17.77
C ARG A 270 -27.06 7.67 18.45
N TYR A 271 -27.97 8.52 17.95
CA TYR A 271 -28.25 9.79 18.58
C TYR A 271 -29.19 9.63 19.78
N VAL A 272 -28.74 10.07 20.97
CA VAL A 272 -29.48 9.98 22.22
C VAL A 272 -30.08 11.34 22.58
N LYS A 273 -31.35 11.52 22.20
CA LYS A 273 -32.12 12.77 22.36
C LYS A 273 -32.14 13.34 23.77
N THR A 274 -32.11 12.49 24.81
CA THR A 274 -32.24 12.93 26.21
C THR A 274 -31.03 13.69 26.73
N ARG A 275 -29.85 13.44 26.17
CA ARG A 275 -28.57 14.03 26.57
C ARG A 275 -27.90 14.81 25.44
N ASP A 276 -28.54 14.87 24.27
CA ASP A 276 -28.05 15.55 23.07
C ASP A 276 -26.62 15.14 22.68
N ALA A 277 -26.40 13.83 22.56
CA ALA A 277 -25.11 13.28 22.20
C ALA A 277 -25.23 12.00 21.38
N ILE A 278 -24.23 11.75 20.53
CA ILE A 278 -24.07 10.51 19.78
C ILE A 278 -23.32 9.51 20.65
N ASP A 279 -23.88 8.31 20.83
CA ASP A 279 -23.21 7.19 21.51
C ASP A 279 -22.84 6.12 20.50
N ALA A 280 -21.69 5.51 20.73
CA ALA A 280 -21.32 4.27 20.08
C ALA A 280 -21.74 3.08 20.95
N LYS A 281 -22.37 2.09 20.33
CA LYS A 281 -22.58 0.78 20.95
C LYS A 281 -21.35 -0.08 20.69
N ALA A 282 -20.78 -0.64 21.75
CA ALA A 282 -19.63 -1.53 21.64
C ALA A 282 -19.99 -2.86 20.95
N ARG A 283 -19.09 -3.30 20.06
CA ARG A 283 -19.08 -4.63 19.46
C ARG A 283 -18.71 -5.67 20.50
N LYS A 284 -19.27 -6.88 20.36
CA LYS A 284 -18.94 -7.97 21.29
C LYS A 284 -17.48 -8.40 21.09
N ILE A 285 -16.81 -8.71 22.19
CA ILE A 285 -15.42 -9.17 22.17
C ILE A 285 -15.24 -10.41 21.29
N GLY A 286 -16.20 -11.34 21.29
CA GLY A 286 -16.14 -12.54 20.43
C GLY A 286 -16.19 -12.21 18.93
N GLU A 287 -17.00 -11.24 18.52
CA GLU A 287 -17.10 -10.79 17.12
C GLU A 287 -15.81 -10.12 16.66
N ILE A 288 -15.15 -9.32 17.53
CA ILE A 288 -13.85 -8.72 17.24
C ILE A 288 -12.78 -9.79 16.99
N LYS A 289 -12.73 -10.81 17.85
CA LYS A 289 -11.76 -11.91 17.74
C LYS A 289 -11.96 -12.72 16.46
N GLU A 290 -13.20 -13.03 16.13
CA GLU A 290 -13.55 -13.77 14.91
C GLU A 290 -13.20 -12.97 13.65
N LEU A 291 -13.52 -11.68 13.61
CA LEU A 291 -13.13 -10.80 12.51
C LEU A 291 -11.60 -10.74 12.36
N TYR A 292 -10.87 -10.60 13.46
CA TYR A 292 -9.41 -10.53 13.42
C TYR A 292 -8.77 -11.84 12.93
N GLN A 293 -9.26 -13.00 13.39
CA GLN A 293 -8.84 -14.29 12.87
C GLN A 293 -9.10 -14.42 11.36
N ASN A 294 -10.26 -13.96 10.89
CA ASN A 294 -10.60 -13.95 9.48
C ASN A 294 -9.72 -13.01 8.65
N ILE A 295 -9.31 -11.86 9.19
CA ILE A 295 -8.37 -10.94 8.54
C ILE A 295 -7.01 -11.61 8.35
N ILE A 296 -6.44 -12.22 9.40
CA ILE A 296 -5.16 -12.94 9.30
C ILE A 296 -5.24 -14.07 8.26
N ALA A 297 -6.34 -14.82 8.28
CA ALA A 297 -6.55 -15.90 7.32
C ALA A 297 -6.71 -15.37 5.88
N ALA A 298 -7.44 -14.26 5.71
CA ALA A 298 -7.62 -13.60 4.42
C ALA A 298 -6.29 -13.13 3.84
N ILE A 299 -5.47 -12.42 4.62
CA ILE A 299 -4.14 -11.95 4.19
C ILE A 299 -3.28 -13.14 3.75
N THR A 300 -3.23 -14.20 4.56
CA THR A 300 -2.42 -15.39 4.27
C THR A 300 -2.81 -16.03 2.93
N LEU A 301 -4.11 -16.29 2.73
CA LEU A 301 -4.61 -16.91 1.51
C LEU A 301 -4.46 -15.99 0.30
N ARG A 302 -4.72 -14.69 0.49
CA ARG A 302 -4.59 -13.65 -0.53
C ARG A 302 -3.15 -13.56 -1.04
N THR A 303 -2.18 -13.41 -0.15
CA THR A 303 -0.76 -13.34 -0.53
C THR A 303 -0.32 -14.57 -1.32
N MET A 304 -0.72 -15.78 -0.90
CA MET A 304 -0.41 -17.00 -1.66
C MET A 304 -1.08 -17.00 -3.04
N HIS A 305 -2.33 -16.56 -3.13
CA HIS A 305 -3.06 -16.49 -4.39
C HIS A 305 -2.42 -15.51 -5.38
N GLU A 306 -2.20 -14.26 -4.95
CA GLU A 306 -1.57 -13.20 -5.75
C GLU A 306 -0.24 -13.70 -6.35
N LEU A 307 0.60 -14.34 -5.53
CA LEU A 307 1.90 -14.87 -5.96
C LEU A 307 1.78 -16.02 -6.96
N PHE A 308 0.88 -16.97 -6.73
CA PHE A 308 0.71 -18.11 -7.63
C PHE A 308 0.04 -17.74 -8.94
N GLU A 309 -0.94 -16.84 -8.91
CA GLU A 309 -1.64 -16.34 -10.09
C GLU A 309 -0.71 -15.49 -10.96
N ALA A 310 0.04 -14.57 -10.36
CA ALA A 310 0.96 -13.70 -11.09
C ALA A 310 2.15 -14.45 -11.70
N ASP A 311 2.50 -15.66 -11.22
CA ASP A 311 3.65 -16.43 -11.68
C ASP A 311 3.48 -16.99 -13.10
N LYS A 312 3.81 -16.16 -14.10
CA LYS A 312 3.86 -16.46 -15.53
C LYS A 312 5.07 -17.31 -15.94
N ALA A 313 6.19 -17.20 -15.23
CA ALA A 313 7.42 -17.92 -15.53
C ALA A 313 7.41 -19.39 -15.05
N SER A 314 6.39 -19.80 -14.29
CA SER A 314 6.40 -21.08 -13.57
C SER A 314 7.64 -21.21 -12.67
N ALA A 315 8.00 -20.08 -12.04
CA ALA A 315 9.10 -19.97 -11.11
C ALA A 315 8.73 -20.49 -9.72
N LEU A 316 7.45 -20.55 -9.37
CA LEU A 316 6.99 -20.94 -8.03
C LEU A 316 6.37 -22.33 -8.03
N THR A 317 6.98 -23.27 -7.30
CA THR A 317 6.38 -24.59 -7.00
C THR A 317 5.67 -24.58 -5.65
N SER A 318 6.22 -23.86 -4.67
CA SER A 318 5.59 -23.65 -3.36
C SER A 318 5.82 -22.25 -2.82
N VAL A 319 4.91 -21.82 -1.96
CA VAL A 319 5.02 -20.59 -1.16
C VAL A 319 4.91 -20.98 0.30
N LEU A 320 5.86 -20.53 1.11
CA LEU A 320 5.81 -20.60 2.57
C LEU A 320 5.57 -19.19 3.10
N PHE A 321 4.45 -18.98 3.77
CA PHE A 321 4.06 -17.72 4.36
C PHE A 321 4.19 -17.78 5.88
N ASN A 322 4.88 -16.81 6.46
CA ASN A 322 4.96 -16.54 7.89
C ASN A 322 4.37 -15.17 8.18
N GLY A 323 3.19 -15.14 8.79
CA GLY A 323 2.56 -13.90 9.24
C GLY A 323 3.04 -13.56 10.64
N VAL A 324 3.75 -12.43 10.78
CA VAL A 324 4.38 -11.99 12.01
C VAL A 324 3.83 -10.65 12.48
N ILE A 325 3.90 -10.40 13.78
CA ILE A 325 3.67 -9.08 14.37
C ILE A 325 4.95 -8.65 15.09
N GLU A 326 5.43 -7.46 14.75
CA GLU A 326 6.48 -6.77 15.49
C GLU A 326 5.86 -6.13 16.72
N THR A 327 6.35 -6.49 17.89
CA THR A 327 5.84 -6.02 19.19
C THR A 327 6.98 -5.91 20.19
N ILE A 328 6.70 -5.38 21.37
CA ILE A 328 7.67 -5.29 22.46
C ILE A 328 7.38 -6.42 23.45
N ASP A 329 8.39 -7.23 23.75
CA ASP A 329 8.26 -8.24 24.79
C ASP A 329 8.09 -7.54 26.16
N PRO A 330 6.97 -7.74 26.86
CA PRO A 330 6.71 -7.07 28.13
C PRO A 330 7.68 -7.48 29.25
N THR A 331 8.39 -8.61 29.10
CA THR A 331 9.35 -9.10 30.12
C THR A 331 10.75 -8.54 29.93
N SER A 332 11.22 -8.39 28.68
CA SER A 332 12.55 -7.86 28.37
C SER A 332 12.55 -6.40 27.94
N GLY A 333 11.41 -5.86 27.47
CA GLY A 333 11.30 -4.52 26.90
C GLY A 333 11.95 -4.37 25.52
N HIS A 334 12.39 -5.47 24.91
CA HIS A 334 13.02 -5.47 23.60
C HIS A 334 12.00 -5.74 22.49
N ASP A 335 12.30 -5.22 21.29
CA ASP A 335 11.55 -5.54 20.09
C ASP A 335 11.64 -7.04 19.80
N THR A 336 10.49 -7.66 19.56
CA THR A 336 10.34 -9.08 19.29
C THR A 336 9.37 -9.30 18.13
N LYS A 337 9.51 -10.44 17.46
CA LYS A 337 8.60 -10.87 16.39
C LYS A 337 7.82 -12.07 16.84
N VAL A 338 6.50 -11.94 16.85
CA VAL A 338 5.59 -13.04 17.17
C VAL A 338 5.00 -13.58 15.88
N THR A 339 5.24 -14.85 15.57
CA THR A 339 4.59 -15.52 14.43
C THR A 339 3.18 -15.96 14.84
N LEU A 340 2.16 -15.49 14.13
CA LEU A 340 0.76 -15.85 14.38
C LEU A 340 0.22 -16.90 13.41
N VAL A 341 0.80 -16.98 12.22
CA VAL A 341 0.44 -17.98 11.21
C VAL A 341 1.67 -18.39 10.43
N SER A 342 1.81 -19.69 10.17
CA SER A 342 2.78 -20.25 9.25
C SER A 342 2.09 -21.27 8.37
N ALA A 343 2.11 -21.06 7.06
CA ALA A 343 1.41 -21.89 6.10
C ALA A 343 2.32 -22.17 4.91
N ARG A 344 2.31 -23.41 4.42
CA ARG A 344 2.99 -23.79 3.18
C ARG A 344 1.94 -24.32 2.21
N ALA A 345 1.99 -23.82 0.98
CA ALA A 345 1.12 -24.28 -0.10
C ALA A 345 1.94 -24.64 -1.34
N PHE A 346 1.48 -25.63 -2.09
CA PHE A 346 2.03 -25.99 -3.40
C PHE A 346 1.10 -25.45 -4.50
N LYS A 347 1.67 -24.87 -5.56
CA LYS A 347 0.91 -24.19 -6.63
C LYS A 347 -0.23 -25.05 -7.19
N ASP A 348 0.10 -26.27 -7.62
CA ASP A 348 -0.88 -27.18 -8.24
C ASP A 348 -2.07 -27.52 -7.34
N ASP A 349 -1.81 -27.72 -6.04
CA ASP A 349 -2.83 -28.10 -5.07
C ASP A 349 -3.67 -26.86 -4.66
N PHE A 350 -3.00 -25.72 -4.46
CA PHE A 350 -3.63 -24.46 -4.05
C PHE A 350 -4.54 -23.87 -5.12
N MET A 351 -4.10 -23.86 -6.38
CA MET A 351 -4.88 -23.29 -7.50
C MET A 351 -6.14 -24.09 -7.84
N GLN A 352 -6.31 -25.30 -7.29
CA GLN A 352 -7.55 -26.08 -7.41
C GLN A 352 -8.63 -25.65 -6.39
N ILE A 353 -8.24 -24.88 -5.37
CA ILE A 353 -9.14 -24.42 -4.31
C ILE A 353 -9.97 -23.23 -4.84
N LYS A 354 -11.30 -23.32 -4.67
CA LYS A 354 -12.22 -22.22 -5.00
C LYS A 354 -12.34 -21.25 -3.84
N LEU A 355 -11.40 -20.30 -3.76
CA LEU A 355 -11.25 -19.39 -2.62
C LEU A 355 -12.50 -18.54 -2.35
N GLU A 356 -13.37 -18.30 -3.33
CA GLU A 356 -14.62 -17.54 -3.14
C GLU A 356 -15.64 -18.29 -2.25
N ARG A 357 -15.43 -19.59 -2.04
CA ARG A 357 -16.40 -20.49 -1.39
C ARG A 357 -15.87 -21.14 -0.11
N VAL A 358 -14.65 -20.83 0.30
CA VAL A 358 -14.04 -21.46 1.47
C VAL A 358 -14.31 -20.67 2.75
N GLU A 359 -14.43 -21.39 3.86
CA GLU A 359 -14.19 -20.81 5.17
C GLU A 359 -12.68 -20.68 5.34
N LYS A 360 -12.19 -19.44 5.44
CA LYS A 360 -10.78 -19.07 5.34
C LYS A 360 -9.90 -19.83 6.36
N SER A 361 -10.37 -19.94 7.61
CA SER A 361 -9.63 -20.62 8.67
C SER A 361 -9.58 -22.14 8.47
N ALA A 362 -10.69 -22.76 8.03
CA ALA A 362 -10.74 -24.17 7.67
C ALA A 362 -9.85 -24.49 6.46
N CYS A 363 -9.82 -23.60 5.47
CA CYS A 363 -8.94 -23.72 4.32
C CYS A 363 -7.47 -23.78 4.77
N LEU A 364 -7.02 -22.84 5.60
CA LEU A 364 -5.67 -22.84 6.15
C LEU A 364 -5.34 -24.13 6.93
N ARG A 365 -6.26 -24.60 7.77
CA ARG A 365 -6.07 -25.88 8.49
C ARG A 365 -5.92 -27.06 7.52
N SER A 366 -6.67 -27.08 6.42
CA SER A 366 -6.56 -28.15 5.41
C SER A 366 -5.24 -28.14 4.64
N LEU A 367 -4.58 -26.97 4.56
CA LEU A 367 -3.24 -26.80 4.00
C LEU A 367 -2.12 -27.15 5.01
N GLY A 368 -2.47 -27.64 6.20
CA GLY A 368 -1.49 -27.93 7.26
C GLY A 368 -0.89 -26.69 7.91
N ALA A 369 -1.56 -25.53 7.79
CA ALA A 369 -1.08 -24.29 8.39
C ALA A 369 -1.08 -24.37 9.93
N GLN A 370 -0.02 -23.87 10.53
CA GLN A 370 0.02 -23.57 11.96
C GLN A 370 -0.59 -22.18 12.17
N VAL A 371 -1.76 -22.14 12.80
CA VAL A 371 -2.48 -20.87 13.05
C VAL A 371 -2.63 -20.70 14.56
N SER A 372 -2.36 -19.49 15.05
CA SER A 372 -2.55 -19.13 16.45
C SER A 372 -4.02 -19.34 16.85
N GLY A 373 -4.24 -20.02 17.98
CA GLY A 373 -5.58 -20.15 18.56
C GLY A 373 -6.08 -18.87 19.21
N ARG A 374 -5.16 -17.95 19.56
CA ARG A 374 -5.39 -16.68 20.26
C ARG A 374 -4.53 -15.56 19.65
N PRO A 375 -4.75 -15.19 18.38
CA PRO A 375 -3.98 -14.11 17.77
C PRO A 375 -4.26 -12.76 18.45
N ASP A 376 -5.43 -12.60 19.09
CA ASP A 376 -5.79 -11.45 19.92
C ASP A 376 -4.88 -11.25 21.14
N GLU A 377 -4.22 -12.31 21.59
CA GLU A 377 -3.27 -12.29 22.72
C GLU A 377 -1.83 -12.49 22.24
N LEU A 378 -1.59 -12.40 20.93
CA LEU A 378 -0.29 -12.66 20.32
C LEU A 378 0.29 -14.03 20.73
N GLN A 379 -0.57 -15.06 20.81
CA GLN A 379 -0.10 -16.41 21.10
C GLN A 379 0.74 -16.92 19.91
N ALA A 380 2.04 -17.09 20.12
CA ALA A 380 2.97 -17.53 19.09
C ALA A 380 2.69 -18.95 18.59
N VAL A 381 2.94 -19.18 17.30
CA VAL A 381 3.08 -20.52 16.70
C VAL A 381 4.51 -20.74 16.22
N LYS A 382 4.94 -22.01 16.10
CA LYS A 382 6.27 -22.32 15.57
C LYS A 382 6.24 -22.16 14.04
N PRO A 383 7.11 -21.35 13.42
CA PRO A 383 7.17 -21.28 11.98
C PRO A 383 7.59 -22.64 11.39
N ILE A 384 7.02 -23.01 10.24
CA ILE A 384 7.41 -24.24 9.50
C ILE A 384 8.88 -24.14 9.09
N ILE A 385 9.31 -22.94 8.65
CA ILE A 385 10.70 -22.56 8.40
C ILE A 385 10.90 -21.12 8.91
N GLU A 386 11.95 -20.88 9.69
CA GLU A 386 12.36 -19.55 10.12
C GLU A 386 13.03 -18.77 8.97
N PHE A 387 12.63 -17.51 8.78
CA PHE A 387 13.08 -16.68 7.64
C PHE A 387 14.60 -16.51 7.56
N ASN A 388 15.26 -16.33 8.71
CA ASN A 388 16.72 -16.16 8.79
C ASN A 388 17.50 -17.38 8.28
N MET A 389 16.89 -18.57 8.25
CA MET A 389 17.54 -19.77 7.70
C MET A 389 17.57 -19.79 6.17
N VAL A 390 16.77 -18.94 5.50
CA VAL A 390 16.54 -18.97 4.05
C VAL A 390 17.19 -17.77 3.34
N ASP A 391 17.35 -16.63 4.03
CA ASP A 391 17.93 -15.44 3.43
C ASP A 391 19.48 -15.52 3.36
N LYS A 392 20.00 -15.66 2.13
CA LYS A 392 21.44 -15.68 1.83
C LYS A 392 22.16 -14.37 2.20
N ARG A 393 21.44 -13.25 2.37
CA ARG A 393 21.98 -11.91 2.66
C ARG A 393 22.19 -11.66 4.15
N PHE A 394 21.49 -12.40 5.04
CA PHE A 394 21.58 -12.26 6.50
C PHE A 394 22.38 -13.39 7.18
N ILE A 395 23.34 -13.98 6.48
CA ILE A 395 24.52 -14.48 7.19
C ILE A 395 25.17 -13.23 7.79
N GLU A 396 24.87 -12.96 9.06
CA GLU A 396 25.25 -11.75 9.82
C GLU A 396 26.54 -11.09 9.30
N GLN A 397 26.47 -9.79 9.08
CA GLN A 397 27.56 -8.86 8.71
C GLN A 397 28.76 -8.85 9.69
N GLY A 398 28.84 -9.80 10.62
CA GLY A 398 29.93 -9.96 11.57
C GLY A 398 31.07 -10.87 11.11
N ASP A 399 31.20 -11.29 9.84
CA ASP A 399 32.42 -12.01 9.40
C ASP A 399 32.65 -12.15 7.88
N ALA A 400 32.14 -11.23 7.06
CA ALA A 400 32.23 -11.37 5.59
C ALA A 400 33.60 -10.96 5.01
N LEU A 401 34.41 -10.19 5.76
CA LEU A 401 35.74 -9.74 5.32
C LEU A 401 36.90 -10.46 6.01
N SER A 402 36.65 -11.37 6.97
CA SER A 402 37.72 -12.05 7.72
C SER A 402 37.70 -13.58 7.63
N ALA A 403 36.68 -14.20 7.00
CA ALA A 403 36.54 -15.66 6.90
C ALA A 403 36.59 -16.24 5.48
N LEU A 404 37.15 -15.50 4.51
CA LEU A 404 37.56 -16.11 3.24
C LEU A 404 38.73 -17.07 3.55
N GLU A 405 38.44 -18.37 3.46
CA GLU A 405 39.33 -19.55 3.43
C GLU A 405 39.51 -20.44 4.68
N THR A 406 38.83 -20.25 5.82
CA THR A 406 39.07 -21.11 7.02
C THR A 406 37.88 -21.93 7.56
N ARG A 407 36.68 -21.85 6.99
CA ARG A 407 35.52 -22.64 7.47
C ARG A 407 35.59 -24.10 7.00
N PRO A 408 35.45 -25.10 7.90
CA PRO A 408 35.50 -26.51 7.53
C PRO A 408 34.30 -26.90 6.64
N ASN A 409 34.57 -27.69 5.59
CA ASN A 409 33.53 -28.22 4.72
C ASN A 409 33.00 -29.54 5.29
N LEU A 410 31.70 -29.63 5.56
CA LEU A 410 31.11 -30.86 6.11
C LEU A 410 31.18 -32.03 5.13
N MET A 411 31.32 -31.76 3.82
CA MET A 411 31.51 -32.80 2.81
C MET A 411 32.93 -33.40 2.81
N GLU A 412 33.91 -32.73 3.44
CA GLU A 412 35.28 -33.22 3.59
C GLU A 412 35.42 -34.20 4.79
N LEU A 413 34.48 -34.15 5.75
CA LEU A 413 34.42 -35.07 6.89
C LEU A 413 34.05 -36.47 6.43
N SER A 414 34.69 -37.52 6.95
CA SER A 414 34.26 -38.90 6.74
C SER A 414 32.84 -39.14 7.28
N PRO A 415 32.10 -40.17 6.80
CA PRO A 415 30.76 -40.48 7.29
C PRO A 415 30.68 -40.58 8.82
N SER A 416 31.64 -41.28 9.44
CA SER A 416 31.68 -41.43 10.89
C SER A 416 31.99 -40.12 11.62
N GLU A 417 32.84 -39.24 11.07
CA GLU A 417 33.08 -37.91 11.64
C GLU A 417 31.83 -37.02 11.55
N PHE A 418 31.06 -37.15 10.47
CA PHE A 418 29.79 -36.45 10.31
C PHE A 418 28.73 -36.94 11.30
N GLU A 419 28.60 -38.25 11.50
CA GLU A 419 27.72 -38.85 12.51
C GLU A 419 28.07 -38.35 13.93
N VAL A 420 29.37 -38.31 14.26
CA VAL A 420 29.87 -37.78 15.54
C VAL A 420 29.54 -36.29 15.69
N LEU A 421 29.72 -35.49 14.64
CA LEU A 421 29.37 -34.07 14.66
C LEU A 421 27.88 -33.86 14.96
N VAL A 422 27.00 -34.59 14.27
CA VAL A 422 25.56 -34.51 14.47
C VAL A 422 25.17 -34.95 15.89
N SER A 423 25.76 -36.04 16.40
CA SER A 423 25.52 -36.47 17.78
C SER A 423 25.94 -35.41 18.80
N ASN A 424 27.11 -34.79 18.62
CA ASN A 424 27.61 -33.75 19.51
C ASN A 424 26.71 -32.49 19.49
N LEU A 425 26.24 -32.09 18.31
CA LEU A 425 25.30 -30.98 18.15
C LEU A 425 24.04 -31.21 19.00
N PHE A 426 23.41 -32.37 18.86
CA PHE A 426 22.20 -32.69 19.64
C PHE A 426 22.48 -32.84 21.14
N SER A 427 23.69 -33.25 21.51
CA SER A 427 24.13 -33.23 22.90
C SER A 427 24.20 -31.83 23.48
N GLN A 428 24.72 -30.86 22.71
CA GLN A 428 24.78 -29.45 23.10
C GLN A 428 23.40 -28.80 23.14
N MET A 429 22.46 -29.28 22.33
CA MET A 429 21.04 -28.90 22.39
C MET A 429 20.30 -29.49 23.61
N GLY A 430 20.99 -30.23 24.49
CA GLY A 430 20.46 -30.72 25.76
C GLY A 430 19.88 -32.14 25.72
N LEU A 431 20.12 -32.91 24.65
CA LEU A 431 19.78 -34.34 24.63
C LEU A 431 20.92 -35.19 25.22
N ASP A 432 20.59 -36.27 25.93
CA ASP A 432 21.57 -37.27 26.36
C ASP A 432 21.84 -38.23 25.18
N THR A 433 22.87 -37.94 24.38
CA THR A 433 23.18 -38.68 23.15
C THR A 433 24.18 -39.82 23.39
N LYS A 434 23.94 -40.95 22.73
CA LYS A 434 24.83 -42.12 22.70
C LYS A 434 24.99 -42.58 21.26
N LEU A 435 26.22 -42.57 20.77
CA LEU A 435 26.58 -43.14 19.47
C LEU A 435 26.38 -44.66 19.49
N THR A 436 25.74 -45.19 18.44
CA THR A 436 25.54 -46.64 18.25
C THR A 436 26.82 -47.25 17.66
N ARG A 437 27.10 -48.52 17.97
CA ARG A 437 28.28 -49.22 17.45
C ARG A 437 27.93 -49.94 16.15
N GLY A 438 28.01 -49.23 15.02
CA GLY A 438 28.23 -49.75 13.67
C GLY A 438 27.26 -50.81 13.09
N THR A 439 26.58 -50.43 12.01
CA THR A 439 25.91 -51.24 10.94
C THR A 439 24.99 -52.42 11.28
N LYS A 440 24.91 -52.94 12.51
CA LYS A 440 23.97 -54.00 12.89
C LYS A 440 22.61 -53.49 13.39
N ASP A 441 22.51 -52.20 13.68
CA ASP A 441 21.33 -51.58 14.33
C ASP A 441 20.41 -50.86 13.34
N GLY A 442 20.22 -51.41 12.13
CA GLY A 442 19.18 -50.94 11.20
C GLY A 442 19.34 -49.50 10.66
N GLY A 443 20.56 -48.95 10.67
CA GLY A 443 20.86 -47.62 10.14
C GLY A 443 20.63 -46.45 11.13
N VAL A 444 20.59 -46.73 12.44
CA VAL A 444 20.68 -45.71 13.49
C VAL A 444 22.12 -45.26 13.68
N ASP A 445 22.36 -43.95 13.59
CA ASP A 445 23.69 -43.38 13.78
C ASP A 445 23.89 -42.85 15.21
N ALA A 446 22.81 -42.35 15.83
CA ALA A 446 22.79 -42.00 17.24
C ALA A 446 21.42 -42.24 17.89
N VAL A 447 21.44 -42.66 19.15
CA VAL A 447 20.26 -42.68 20.01
C VAL A 447 20.39 -41.58 21.04
N ALA A 448 19.40 -40.73 21.15
CA ALA A 448 19.36 -39.65 22.11
C ALA A 448 18.16 -39.80 23.05
N PHE A 449 18.31 -39.33 24.29
CA PHE A 449 17.21 -39.28 25.25
C PHE A 449 16.92 -37.84 25.63
N ASP A 450 15.68 -37.42 25.38
CA ASP A 450 15.17 -36.16 25.91
C ASP A 450 14.74 -36.38 27.36
N THR A 451 15.41 -35.71 28.29
CA THR A 451 15.21 -35.88 29.73
C THR A 451 14.07 -35.02 30.29
N ARG A 452 13.40 -34.22 29.46
CA ARG A 452 12.29 -33.35 29.89
C ARG A 452 11.13 -34.19 30.42
N PRO A 453 10.60 -33.90 31.63
CA PRO A 453 9.43 -34.60 32.16
C PRO A 453 8.22 -34.43 31.22
N ILE A 454 7.41 -35.48 31.06
CA ILE A 454 6.14 -35.50 30.30
C ILE A 454 6.30 -35.52 28.76
N LEU A 455 7.24 -34.74 28.20
CA LEU A 455 7.47 -34.64 26.74
C LEU A 455 8.69 -35.43 26.25
N GLY A 456 9.57 -35.82 27.17
CA GLY A 456 10.81 -36.54 26.87
C GLY A 456 10.59 -37.98 26.44
N GLY A 457 11.66 -38.61 25.96
CA GLY A 457 11.58 -39.95 25.37
C GLY A 457 12.82 -40.30 24.56
N LYS A 458 12.80 -41.50 23.99
CA LYS A 458 13.89 -41.98 23.12
C LYS A 458 13.74 -41.34 21.75
N VAL A 459 14.83 -40.76 21.25
CA VAL A 459 14.94 -40.12 19.94
C VAL A 459 15.97 -40.89 19.12
N VAL A 460 15.61 -41.24 17.89
CA VAL A 460 16.53 -41.89 16.94
C VAL A 460 16.99 -40.86 15.94
N ILE A 461 18.30 -40.75 15.74
CA ILE A 461 18.93 -39.78 14.86
C ILE A 461 19.69 -40.54 13.79
N GLN A 462 19.46 -40.15 12.54
CA GLN A 462 20.16 -40.67 11.37
C GLN A 462 20.75 -39.49 10.59
N ALA A 463 22.00 -39.62 10.19
CA ALA A 463 22.80 -38.60 9.53
C ALA A 463 23.27 -39.11 8.15
N LYS A 464 22.78 -38.50 7.07
CA LYS A 464 23.13 -38.85 5.69
C LYS A 464 23.96 -37.75 5.02
N ARG A 465 25.27 -38.01 4.89
CA ARG A 465 26.20 -37.16 4.13
C ARG A 465 26.10 -37.46 2.62
N TYR A 466 25.08 -36.93 1.97
CA TYR A 466 24.77 -37.15 0.55
C TYR A 466 25.00 -35.89 -0.29
N LYS A 467 25.30 -36.08 -1.59
CA LYS A 467 25.37 -34.99 -2.57
C LYS A 467 23.98 -34.68 -3.16
N ASP A 468 23.23 -35.71 -3.49
CA ASP A 468 21.93 -35.60 -4.15
C ASP A 468 20.76 -35.50 -3.17
N THR A 469 19.60 -35.11 -3.67
CA THR A 469 18.35 -35.02 -2.91
C THR A 469 18.00 -36.36 -2.26
N VAL A 470 17.71 -36.34 -0.95
CA VAL A 470 17.29 -37.51 -0.19
C VAL A 470 15.81 -37.80 -0.47
N GLY A 471 15.56 -38.97 -1.04
CA GLY A 471 14.20 -39.44 -1.36
C GLY A 471 13.44 -40.03 -0.17
N VAL A 472 12.14 -40.25 -0.38
CA VAL A 472 11.20 -40.79 0.63
C VAL A 472 11.60 -42.16 1.20
N SER A 473 12.41 -42.94 0.47
CA SER A 473 12.91 -44.23 0.97
C SER A 473 13.67 -44.09 2.28
N SER A 474 14.57 -43.10 2.39
CA SER A 474 15.36 -42.90 3.61
C SER A 474 14.49 -42.51 4.81
N VAL A 475 13.43 -41.74 4.56
CA VAL A 475 12.47 -41.35 5.60
C VAL A 475 11.62 -42.54 6.05
N ARG A 476 11.20 -43.41 5.12
CA ARG A 476 10.47 -44.64 5.42
C ARG A 476 11.32 -45.62 6.23
N ASP A 477 12.60 -45.74 5.88
CA ASP A 477 13.56 -46.57 6.60
C ASP A 477 13.72 -46.06 8.04
N LEU A 478 13.94 -44.75 8.23
CA LEU A 478 14.00 -44.13 9.55
C LEU A 478 12.73 -44.38 10.38
N TYR A 479 11.56 -44.28 9.77
CA TYR A 479 10.29 -44.54 10.45
C TYR A 479 10.18 -45.99 10.92
N GLY A 480 10.58 -46.95 10.08
CA GLY A 480 10.64 -48.37 10.48
C GLY A 480 11.59 -48.60 11.65
N THR A 481 12.74 -47.95 11.62
CA THR A 481 13.75 -48.02 12.69
C THR A 481 13.24 -47.38 13.99
N MET A 482 12.56 -46.23 13.92
CA MET A 482 11.94 -45.59 15.07
C MET A 482 10.91 -46.50 15.76
N MET A 483 10.08 -47.21 14.99
CA MET A 483 9.12 -48.18 15.53
C MET A 483 9.81 -49.39 16.17
N ASN A 484 10.86 -49.92 15.54
CA ASN A 484 11.61 -51.06 16.07
C ASN A 484 12.36 -50.72 17.36
N GLU A 485 12.93 -49.51 17.44
CA GLU A 485 13.67 -49.01 18.60
C GLU A 485 12.75 -48.51 19.73
N GLY A 486 11.43 -48.42 19.50
CA GLY A 486 10.47 -47.85 20.44
C GLY A 486 10.71 -46.36 20.72
N ALA A 487 11.18 -45.62 19.72
CA ALA A 487 11.48 -44.20 19.84
C ALA A 487 10.24 -43.34 19.61
N ASN A 488 10.12 -42.27 20.39
CA ASN A 488 9.02 -41.31 20.34
C ASN A 488 9.17 -40.31 19.19
N LYS A 489 10.42 -40.10 18.72
CA LYS A 489 10.74 -39.17 17.65
C LYS A 489 11.92 -39.66 16.81
N GLY A 490 11.87 -39.40 15.51
CA GLY A 490 12.95 -39.62 14.56
C GLY A 490 13.50 -38.29 14.05
N ILE A 491 14.81 -38.19 13.86
CA ILE A 491 15.44 -37.02 13.23
C ILE A 491 16.32 -37.53 12.09
N LEU A 492 16.04 -37.06 10.86
CA LEU A 492 16.90 -37.30 9.71
C LEU A 492 17.66 -36.02 9.40
N VAL A 493 18.97 -36.07 9.47
CA VAL A 493 19.87 -34.97 9.12
C VAL A 493 20.55 -35.30 7.80
N CYS A 494 20.58 -34.37 6.85
CA CYS A 494 21.35 -34.55 5.63
C CYS A 494 22.18 -33.31 5.26
N THR A 495 23.23 -33.52 4.47
CA THR A 495 24.03 -32.44 3.89
C THR A 495 23.41 -31.87 2.61
N SER A 496 22.38 -32.50 2.05
CA SER A 496 21.68 -32.08 0.84
C SER A 496 20.25 -31.61 1.19
N GLN A 497 19.29 -31.81 0.30
CA GLN A 497 17.87 -31.46 0.50
C GLN A 497 16.98 -32.71 0.48
N TYR A 498 15.72 -32.58 0.88
CA TYR A 498 14.71 -33.64 0.78
C TYR A 498 13.74 -33.40 -0.38
N GLY A 499 13.27 -34.48 -1.02
CA GLY A 499 12.25 -34.39 -2.06
C GLY A 499 10.83 -34.13 -1.52
N LYS A 500 9.91 -33.68 -2.37
CA LYS A 500 8.49 -33.41 -2.02
C LYS A 500 7.82 -34.60 -1.29
N ASP A 501 8.05 -35.82 -1.77
CA ASP A 501 7.48 -37.03 -1.17
C ASP A 501 8.03 -37.36 0.23
N ALA A 502 9.26 -36.93 0.54
CA ALA A 502 9.85 -37.11 1.85
C ALA A 502 9.17 -36.21 2.90
N TYR A 503 8.94 -34.94 2.57
CA TYR A 503 8.18 -34.02 3.42
C TYR A 503 6.73 -34.48 3.61
N ARG A 504 6.02 -34.84 2.52
CA ARG A 504 4.64 -35.37 2.58
C ARG A 504 4.53 -36.60 3.46
N PHE A 505 5.55 -37.47 3.47
CA PHE A 505 5.52 -38.66 4.33
C PHE A 505 5.64 -38.30 5.82
N CYS A 506 6.26 -37.17 6.18
CA CYS A 506 6.47 -36.76 7.57
C CYS A 506 5.31 -36.00 8.21
N GLU A 507 4.37 -35.43 7.44
CA GLU A 507 3.32 -34.51 7.94
C GLU A 507 2.59 -35.01 9.21
N ASP A 508 2.22 -36.29 9.25
CA ASP A 508 1.50 -36.90 10.39
C ASP A 508 2.37 -37.85 11.24
N LYS A 509 3.70 -37.80 11.10
CA LYS A 509 4.62 -38.72 11.78
C LYS A 509 5.57 -37.94 12.68
N PRO A 510 6.01 -38.49 13.81
CA PRO A 510 6.96 -37.82 14.69
C PRO A 510 8.39 -37.91 14.11
N ILE A 511 8.59 -37.43 12.89
CA ILE A 511 9.86 -37.39 12.18
C ILE A 511 10.16 -35.93 11.83
N GLU A 512 11.35 -35.46 12.19
CA GLU A 512 11.85 -34.14 11.82
C GLU A 512 12.95 -34.29 10.77
N LEU A 513 12.84 -33.52 9.68
CA LEU A 513 13.81 -33.49 8.60
C LEU A 513 14.65 -32.22 8.74
N ILE A 514 15.96 -32.40 8.81
CA ILE A 514 16.94 -31.31 8.88
C ILE A 514 17.82 -31.43 7.65
N ASP A 515 17.69 -30.46 6.75
CA ASP A 515 18.48 -30.40 5.52
C ASP A 515 19.81 -29.66 5.74
N GLY A 516 20.62 -29.53 4.69
CA GLY A 516 21.93 -28.90 4.78
C GLY A 516 21.88 -27.46 5.30
N GLY A 517 20.84 -26.69 4.95
CA GLY A 517 20.64 -25.34 5.45
C GLY A 517 20.32 -25.33 6.95
N GLY A 518 19.35 -26.13 7.37
CA GLY A 518 18.98 -26.28 8.78
C GLY A 518 20.13 -26.79 9.66
N LEU A 519 20.96 -27.71 9.14
CA LEU A 519 22.12 -28.21 9.87
C LEU A 519 23.17 -27.12 10.12
N LEU A 520 23.48 -26.30 9.10
CA LEU A 520 24.44 -25.20 9.24
C LEU A 520 23.97 -24.17 10.27
N TYR A 521 22.67 -23.88 10.29
CA TYR A 521 22.07 -23.01 11.30
C TYR A 521 22.24 -23.58 12.72
N LEU A 522 21.83 -24.84 12.94
CA LEU A 522 21.92 -25.48 14.26
C LEU A 522 23.36 -25.56 14.77
N LEU A 523 24.33 -25.83 13.90
CA LEU A 523 25.77 -25.82 14.25
C LEU A 523 26.23 -24.43 14.69
N LYS A 524 25.78 -23.36 14.03
CA LYS A 524 26.14 -22.00 14.42
C LYS A 524 25.51 -21.63 15.77
N GLU A 525 24.21 -21.87 15.92
CA GLU A 525 23.41 -21.45 17.07
C GLU A 525 23.77 -22.22 18.35
N HIS A 526 23.86 -23.55 18.26
CA HIS A 526 24.00 -24.41 19.43
C HIS A 526 25.43 -24.92 19.67
N ALA A 527 26.25 -24.95 18.62
CA ALA A 527 27.64 -25.40 18.72
C ALA A 527 28.69 -24.29 18.56
N GLY A 528 28.29 -23.08 18.14
CA GLY A 528 29.22 -22.00 17.80
C GLY A 528 30.13 -22.34 16.61
N VAL A 529 29.75 -23.31 15.77
CA VAL A 529 30.56 -23.82 14.66
C VAL A 529 30.08 -23.22 13.35
N SER A 530 30.92 -22.40 12.72
CA SER A 530 30.69 -21.88 11.36
C SER A 530 31.26 -22.85 10.32
N ALA A 531 30.40 -23.66 9.69
CA ALA A 531 30.77 -24.62 8.65
C ALA A 531 30.24 -24.25 7.24
N ARG A 532 30.66 -24.97 6.20
CA ARG A 532 30.12 -24.86 4.84
C ARG A 532 29.80 -26.25 4.27
N ILE A 533 28.91 -26.32 3.28
CA ILE A 533 28.61 -27.55 2.53
C ILE A 533 28.83 -27.26 1.05
N ASN A 534 29.99 -27.66 0.53
CA ASN A 534 30.28 -27.60 -0.90
C ASN A 534 30.48 -29.03 -1.42
N PRO A 535 29.73 -29.47 -2.45
CA PRO A 535 29.99 -30.75 -3.10
C PRO A 535 31.44 -30.78 -3.61
N ILE A 536 32.24 -31.70 -3.10
CA ILE A 536 33.58 -31.96 -3.65
C ILE A 536 33.36 -32.75 -4.93
N PHE A 537 33.77 -32.22 -6.09
CA PHE A 537 33.62 -32.88 -7.38
C PHE A 537 34.36 -34.23 -7.41
#